data_AF-A0A8S0WMI7-F1
#
_entry.id   AF-A0A8S0WMI7-F1
#
_cell.length_a   1.000
_cell.length_b   1.000
_cell.length_c   1.000
_cell.angle_alpha   90.00
_cell.angle_beta   90.00
_cell.angle_gamma   90.00
#
_symmetry.space_group_name_H-M   'P 1'
#
loop_
_entity.id
_entity.type
_entity.pdbx_description
1 polymer ?
#
loop_
_entity_poly.entity_id
_entity_poly.type
_entity_poly.pdbx_seq_one_letter_code
_entity_poly.pdbx_strand_id
1 'polypeptide(L)'
;MPKTFPPSNYGISAQPALEKYFIQTGFYDLLPLALQLAEEQGFNQDEIIEAICKVNDKFDQYPPTKNRTAWFKTVFQEKLKEARGDILAFQAARKFRQCN
;
A
#
# COMPACT_ATOMS: atom_id res chain seq x y z
N MET A 1 -32.05 3.14 -14.54
CA MET A 1 -30.93 2.90 -15.47
C MET A 1 -29.71 2.53 -14.65
N PRO A 2 -29.19 1.29 -14.73
CA PRO A 2 -27.95 0.94 -14.05
C PRO A 2 -26.78 1.57 -14.82
N LYS A 3 -25.96 2.36 -14.13
CA LYS A 3 -24.72 2.90 -14.69
C LYS A 3 -23.72 1.74 -14.76
N THR A 4 -23.51 1.21 -15.95
CA THR A 4 -22.40 0.29 -16.25
C THR A 4 -21.09 1.08 -16.12
N PHE A 5 -20.29 0.77 -15.11
CA PHE A 5 -18.91 1.22 -15.04
C PHE A 5 -18.13 0.53 -16.18
N PRO A 6 -17.28 1.27 -16.93
CA PRO A 6 -16.51 0.67 -18.00
C PRO A 6 -15.54 -0.37 -17.44
N PRO A 7 -15.23 -1.45 -18.18
CA PRO A 7 -14.18 -2.38 -17.79
C PRO A 7 -12.85 -1.64 -17.89
N SER A 8 -12.34 -1.17 -16.76
CA SER A 8 -10.98 -0.70 -16.67
C SER A 8 -10.07 -1.89 -16.95
N ASN A 9 -9.35 -1.83 -18.07
CA ASN A 9 -8.15 -2.62 -18.33
C ASN A 9 -7.08 -2.29 -17.27
N TYR A 10 -7.30 -2.71 -16.02
CA TYR A 10 -6.23 -2.94 -15.06
C TYR A 10 -5.52 -4.20 -15.53
N GLY A 11 -4.62 -4.03 -16.50
CA GLY A 11 -3.46 -4.89 -16.58
C GLY A 11 -2.76 -4.84 -15.22
N ILE A 12 -2.32 -6.00 -14.74
CA ILE A 12 -1.94 -6.32 -13.36
C ILE A 12 -3.17 -6.65 -12.51
N SER A 13 -3.39 -7.96 -12.33
CA SER A 13 -4.16 -8.56 -11.25
C SER A 13 -3.84 -7.88 -9.91
N ALA A 14 -4.61 -6.87 -9.55
CA ALA A 14 -4.81 -6.46 -8.17
C ALA A 14 -5.36 -7.72 -7.48
N GLN A 15 -4.46 -8.47 -6.85
CA GLN A 15 -4.83 -9.75 -6.27
C GLN A 15 -5.96 -9.53 -5.26
N PRO A 16 -6.90 -10.47 -5.12
CA PRO A 16 -7.94 -10.42 -4.09
C PRO A 16 -7.40 -10.12 -2.68
N ALA A 17 -6.13 -10.47 -2.45
CA ALA A 17 -5.39 -10.16 -1.24
C ALA A 17 -5.23 -8.63 -1.00
N LEU A 18 -4.79 -7.86 -2.01
CA LEU A 18 -4.54 -6.42 -1.87
C LEU A 18 -5.83 -5.65 -1.60
N GLU A 19 -6.88 -5.91 -2.37
CA GLU A 19 -8.17 -5.25 -2.20
C GLU A 19 -8.71 -5.40 -0.78
N LYS A 20 -8.57 -6.59 -0.18
CA LYS A 20 -9.00 -6.85 1.19
C LYS A 20 -8.35 -5.89 2.19
N TYR A 21 -7.04 -5.65 2.10
CA TYR A 21 -6.35 -4.74 3.02
C TYR A 21 -6.80 -3.30 2.85
N PHE A 22 -6.98 -2.85 1.61
CA PHE A 22 -7.47 -1.50 1.34
C PHE A 22 -8.93 -1.29 1.79
N ILE A 23 -9.78 -2.32 1.69
CA ILE A 23 -11.13 -2.31 2.25
C ILE A 23 -11.07 -2.23 3.77
N GLN A 24 -10.26 -3.08 4.41
CA GLN A 24 -10.16 -3.14 5.88
C GLN A 24 -9.65 -1.83 6.50
N THR A 25 -8.73 -1.15 5.81
CA THR A 25 -8.16 0.13 6.26
C THR A 25 -8.98 1.34 5.84
N GLY A 26 -10.07 1.15 5.09
CA GLY A 26 -10.92 2.25 4.63
C GLY A 26 -10.26 3.15 3.57
N PHE A 27 -9.27 2.66 2.84
CA PHE A 27 -8.56 3.37 1.75
C PHE A 27 -8.83 2.79 0.35
N TYR A 28 -9.85 1.94 0.19
CA TYR A 28 -10.21 1.32 -1.08
C TYR A 28 -10.41 2.33 -2.22
N ASP A 29 -10.91 3.52 -1.93
CA ASP A 29 -11.07 4.62 -2.90
C ASP A 29 -9.72 5.13 -3.46
N LEU A 30 -8.62 4.92 -2.74
CA LEU A 30 -7.26 5.32 -3.13
C LEU A 30 -6.42 4.15 -3.63
N LEU A 31 -6.97 2.94 -3.75
CA LEU A 31 -6.28 1.77 -4.29
C LEU A 31 -5.66 2.04 -5.69
N PRO A 32 -6.37 2.64 -6.66
CA PRO A 32 -5.78 2.98 -7.97
C PRO A 32 -4.54 3.85 -7.86
N LEU A 33 -4.58 4.88 -7.00
CA LEU A 33 -3.46 5.79 -6.77
C LEU A 33 -2.30 5.04 -6.11
N ALA A 34 -2.58 4.17 -5.15
CA ALA A 34 -1.56 3.37 -4.48
C ALA A 34 -0.83 2.43 -5.45
N LEU A 35 -1.57 1.77 -6.34
CA LEU A 35 -0.99 0.90 -7.38
C LEU A 35 -0.12 1.69 -8.34
N GLN A 36 -0.59 2.84 -8.82
CA GLN A 36 0.20 3.70 -9.70
C GLN A 36 1.52 4.15 -9.03
N LEU A 37 1.45 4.64 -7.79
CA LEU A 37 2.64 5.10 -7.06
C LEU A 37 3.63 3.96 -6.77
N ALA A 38 3.12 2.76 -6.53
CA ALA A 38 3.92 1.58 -6.31
C ALA A 38 4.63 1.14 -7.60
N GLU A 39 3.91 1.10 -8.72
CA GLU A 39 4.45 0.75 -10.03
C GLU A 39 5.53 1.72 -10.49
N GLU A 40 5.29 3.03 -10.38
CA GLU A 40 6.25 4.08 -10.74
C GLU A 40 7.59 3.98 -9.99
N GLN A 41 7.58 3.41 -8.78
CA GLN A 41 8.76 3.27 -7.92
C GLN A 41 9.24 1.81 -7.78
N GLY A 42 8.61 0.89 -8.50
CA GLY A 42 8.94 -0.54 -8.50
C GLY A 42 8.74 -1.23 -7.16
N PHE A 43 7.66 -0.93 -6.44
CA PHE A 43 7.28 -1.63 -5.20
C PHE A 43 6.42 -2.87 -5.49
N ASN A 44 6.62 -3.90 -4.68
CA ASN A 44 5.94 -5.19 -4.77
C ASN A 44 4.68 -5.22 -3.89
N GLN A 45 3.84 -6.25 -4.06
CA GLN A 45 2.58 -6.37 -3.33
C GLN A 45 2.76 -6.44 -1.80
N ASP A 46 3.78 -7.15 -1.31
CA ASP A 46 4.07 -7.24 0.13
C ASP A 46 4.43 -5.87 0.72
N GLU A 47 5.20 -5.06 -0.02
CA GLU A 47 5.57 -3.70 0.39
C GLU A 47 4.34 -2.79 0.45
N ILE A 48 3.41 -2.94 -0.50
CA ILE A 48 2.15 -2.19 -0.53
C ILE A 48 1.25 -2.57 0.66
N ILE A 49 1.13 -3.87 0.96
CA ILE A 49 0.30 -4.38 2.07
C ILE A 49 0.83 -3.86 3.41
N GLU A 50 2.14 -3.95 3.63
CA GLU A 50 2.77 -3.43 4.84
C GLU A 50 2.61 -1.90 4.93
N ALA A 51 2.80 -1.20 3.81
CA ALA A 51 2.64 0.25 3.77
C ALA A 51 1.21 0.68 4.12
N ILE A 52 0.18 0.02 3.58
CA ILE A 52 -1.22 0.42 3.84
C ILE A 52 -1.64 0.18 5.30
N CYS A 53 -1.16 -0.89 5.93
CA CYS A 53 -1.35 -1.12 7.36
C CYS A 53 -0.72 0.02 8.18
N LYS A 54 0.51 0.42 7.86
CA LYS A 54 1.18 1.55 8.53
C LYS A 54 0.52 2.91 8.27
N VAL A 55 -0.07 3.10 7.09
CA VAL A 55 -0.88 4.31 6.81
C VAL A 55 -2.11 4.33 7.71
N ASN A 56 -2.78 3.18 7.90
CA ASN A 56 -3.91 3.08 8.81
C ASN A 56 -3.51 3.41 10.25
N ASP A 57 -2.39 2.87 10.74
CA ASP A 57 -1.88 3.19 12.08
C ASP A 57 -1.63 4.70 12.25
N LYS A 58 -1.07 5.36 11.22
CA LYS A 58 -0.84 6.82 11.24
C LYS A 58 -2.16 7.60 11.15
N PHE A 59 -3.15 7.08 10.43
CA PHE A 59 -4.47 7.69 10.31
C PHE A 59 -5.22 7.65 11.66
N ASP A 60 -5.14 6.53 12.37
CA ASP A 60 -5.77 6.35 13.68
C ASP A 60 -5.16 7.28 14.74
N GLN A 61 -3.84 7.54 14.66
CA GLN A 61 -3.16 8.47 15.56
C GLN A 61 -3.33 9.95 15.16
N TYR A 62 -3.24 10.24 13.85
CA TYR A 62 -3.19 11.60 13.31
C TYR A 62 -4.02 11.70 12.03
N PRO A 63 -5.36 11.73 12.15
CA PRO A 63 -6.22 11.82 10.97
C PRO A 63 -6.01 13.16 10.25
N PRO A 64 -6.07 13.18 8.91
CA PRO A 64 -5.89 14.40 8.14
C PRO A 64 -7.01 15.39 8.42
N THR A 65 -6.65 16.64 8.72
CA THR A 65 -7.61 17.74 8.91
C THR A 65 -8.08 18.35 7.60
N LYS A 66 -7.30 18.22 6.51
CA LYS A 66 -7.63 18.69 5.16
C LYS A 66 -7.03 17.75 4.10
N ASN A 67 -7.78 17.56 3.01
CA ASN A 67 -7.38 16.81 1.81
C ASN A 67 -6.77 15.41 2.08
N ARG A 68 -7.65 14.44 2.35
CA ARG A 68 -7.29 13.03 2.63
C ARG A 68 -6.41 12.41 1.54
N THR A 69 -6.65 12.71 0.26
CA THR A 69 -5.88 12.14 -0.86
C THR A 69 -4.44 12.65 -0.89
N ALA A 70 -4.23 13.95 -0.68
CA ALA A 70 -2.88 14.52 -0.64
C ALA A 70 -2.10 13.99 0.57
N TRP A 71 -2.75 13.95 1.74
CA TRP A 71 -2.17 13.36 2.95
C TRP A 71 -1.80 11.89 2.72
N PHE A 72 -2.72 11.10 2.16
CA PHE A 72 -2.48 9.70 1.85
C PHE A 72 -1.29 9.53 0.93
N LYS A 73 -1.20 10.29 -0.17
CA LYS A 73 -0.08 10.20 -1.12
C LYS A 73 1.27 10.38 -0.42
N THR A 74 1.40 11.44 0.39
CA THR A 74 2.64 11.72 1.13
C THR A 74 2.96 10.61 2.11
N VAL A 75 2.01 10.23 2.96
CA VAL A 75 2.21 9.20 4.00
C VAL A 75 2.48 7.83 3.38
N PHE A 76 1.73 7.45 2.36
CA PHE A 76 1.88 6.17 1.69
C PHE A 76 3.26 6.03 1.03
N GLN A 77 3.77 7.09 0.39
CA GLN A 77 5.14 7.09 -0.15
C GLN A 77 6.22 6.97 0.93
N GLU A 78 6.04 7.61 2.08
CA GLU A 78 6.91 7.41 3.25
C GLU A 78 6.89 5.95 3.71
N LYS A 79 5.69 5.39 3.89
CA LYS A 79 5.50 4.02 4.41
C LYS A 79 5.94 2.92 3.44
N LEU A 80 5.86 3.15 2.13
CA LEU A 80 6.44 2.24 1.14
C LEU A 80 7.96 2.10 1.29
N LYS A 81 8.67 3.21 1.52
CA LYS A 81 10.13 3.19 1.72
C LYS A 81 10.50 2.51 3.03
N GLU A 82 9.75 2.77 4.10
CA GLU A 82 9.92 2.08 5.38
C GLU A 82 9.68 0.56 5.22
N ALA A 83 8.58 0.16 4.57
CA ALA A 83 8.23 -1.24 4.34
C ALA A 83 9.32 -2.00 3.57
N ARG A 84 9.88 -1.38 2.51
CA ARG A 84 11.05 -1.93 1.80
C ARG A 84 12.23 -2.13 2.72
N GLY A 85 12.55 -1.13 3.54
CA GLY A 85 13.65 -1.19 4.51
C GLY A 85 13.46 -2.34 5.50
N ASP A 86 12.26 -2.49 6.06
CA ASP A 86 11.93 -3.53 7.03
C ASP A 86 12.00 -4.94 6.43
N ILE A 87 11.48 -5.11 5.22
CA ILE A 87 11.54 -6.40 4.50
C ILE A 87 12.99 -6.78 4.21
N LEU A 88 13.81 -5.84 3.72
CA LEU A 88 15.23 -6.09 3.47
C LEU A 88 15.99 -6.42 4.76
N ALA A 89 15.73 -5.68 5.84
CA ALA A 89 16.34 -5.93 7.15
C ALA A 89 15.96 -7.31 7.70
N PHE A 90 14.68 -7.67 7.60
CA PHE A 90 14.17 -8.99 8.01
C PHE A 90 14.83 -10.12 7.20
N GLN A 91 14.92 -9.97 5.88
CA GLN A 91 15.57 -10.94 5.01
C GLN A 91 17.07 -11.10 5.34
N ALA A 92 17.78 -10.00 5.57
CA ALA A 92 19.19 -10.01 5.96
C ALA A 92 19.37 -10.73 7.30
N ALA A 93 18.60 -10.35 8.32
CA ALA A 93 18.64 -10.99 9.63
C ALA A 93 18.35 -12.50 9.56
N ARG A 94 17.38 -12.90 8.74
CA ARG A 94 17.06 -14.31 8.52
C ARG A 94 18.20 -15.09 7.87
N LYS A 95 18.89 -14.47 6.89
CA LYS A 95 20.09 -15.06 6.26
C LYS A 95 21.23 -15.26 7.26
N PHE A 96 21.48 -14.29 8.14
CA PHE A 96 22.52 -14.42 9.18
C PHE A 96 22.22 -15.52 10.21
N ARG A 97 20.94 -15.79 10.53
CA ARG A 97 20.56 -16.86 11.46
C ARG A 97 20.68 -18.27 10.88
N GLN A 98 20.69 -18.44 9.56
CA GLN A 98 20.83 -19.76 8.92
C GLN A 98 22.29 -20.18 8.70
N CYS A 99 23.25 -19.26 8.87
CA CYS A 99 24.68 -19.53 8.74
C CYS A 99 25.40 -19.72 10.10
N ASN A 100 24.64 -19.71 11.21
CA ASN A 100 25.09 -20.08 12.55
C ASN A 100 24.37 -21.34 13.00
#